data_AF-A0A183SXY0-F1
#
_entry.id   AF-A0A183SXY0-F1
#
_cell.length_a   1.000
_cell.length_b   1.000
_cell.length_c   1.000
_cell.angle_alpha   90.00
_cell.angle_beta   90.00
_cell.angle_gamma   90.00
#
_symmetry.space_group_name_H-M   'P 1'
#
loop_
_entity.id
_entity.type
_entity.pdbx_description
1 polymer ?
#
loop_
_entity_poly.entity_id
_entity_poly.type
_entity_poly.pdbx_seq_one_letter_code
_entity_poly.pdbx_strand_id
1 'polypeptide(L)'
;MCIRSFKAERVGHTSWHLSKSIRKHIPAYVDCPTVTNKTAFYRSRRLVQQRLREIQDAWMTRKAEEIQGFGDRNEFKNIFKATKAVYGPSLKGAAPLISADGRTLLTEKTQILTRWTEHVQSVLKQSSTISDAAIDRLPEVEINADLDLPPSL
;
A
#
# COMPACT_ATOMS: atom_id res chain seq x y z
N MET A 1 -6.73 -2.07 7.76
CA MET A 1 -5.83 -3.07 8.39
C MET A 1 -4.42 -2.54 8.71
N CYS A 2 -4.13 -1.23 8.60
CA CYS A 2 -2.80 -0.63 8.92
C CYS A 2 -2.56 -0.27 10.40
N ILE A 3 -3.58 -0.32 11.27
CA ILE A 3 -3.50 0.25 12.64
C ILE A 3 -2.64 -0.59 13.60
N ARG A 4 -2.49 -1.91 13.35
CA ARG A 4 -1.78 -2.81 14.27
C ARG A 4 -0.25 -2.62 14.24
N SER A 5 0.35 -2.44 13.06
CA SER A 5 1.80 -2.21 12.92
C SER A 5 2.22 -0.86 13.52
N PHE A 6 1.38 0.17 13.39
CA PHE A 6 1.61 1.48 14.01
C PHE A 6 1.78 1.39 15.54
N LYS A 7 1.03 0.50 16.21
CA LYS A 7 1.03 0.41 17.67
C LYS A 7 2.26 -0.29 18.26
N ALA A 8 2.91 -1.16 17.49
CA ALA A 8 4.03 -1.97 17.96
C ALA A 8 5.37 -1.21 17.98
N GLU A 9 5.57 -0.25 17.06
CA GLU A 9 6.93 0.24 16.79
C GLU A 9 7.28 1.61 17.41
N ARG A 10 6.31 2.44 17.84
CA ARG A 10 6.67 3.79 18.35
C ARG A 10 5.69 4.57 19.23
N VAL A 11 4.58 3.99 19.71
CA VAL A 11 3.45 4.80 20.23
C VAL A 11 3.09 4.51 21.70
N GLY A 12 3.93 3.77 22.44
CA GLY A 12 3.66 3.48 23.85
C GLY A 12 3.57 4.73 24.72
N HIS A 13 4.53 5.66 24.58
CA HIS A 13 4.64 6.84 25.45
C HIS A 13 3.75 8.01 25.01
N THR A 14 3.71 8.33 23.70
CA THR A 14 2.92 9.43 23.15
C THR A 14 1.42 9.16 23.13
N SER A 15 1.00 7.91 22.90
CA SER A 15 -0.43 7.52 23.01
C SER A 15 -0.96 7.69 24.44
N TRP A 16 -0.11 7.55 25.45
CA TRP A 16 -0.49 7.65 26.86
C TRP A 16 -0.84 9.09 27.24
N HIS A 17 -0.01 10.05 26.84
CA HIS A 17 -0.25 11.47 27.07
C HIS A 17 -1.45 12.00 26.28
N LEU A 18 -1.64 11.53 25.04
CA LEU A 18 -2.80 11.88 24.21
C LEU A 18 -4.12 11.36 24.82
N SER A 19 -4.12 10.14 25.36
CA SER A 19 -5.28 9.58 26.08
C SER A 19 -5.59 10.36 27.36
N LYS A 20 -4.56 10.81 28.10
CA LYS A 20 -4.73 11.62 29.32
C LYS A 20 -5.37 12.98 29.04
N SER A 21 -5.14 13.56 27.86
CA SER A 21 -5.70 14.87 27.47
C SER A 21 -7.22 14.85 27.29
N ILE A 22 -7.77 13.85 26.58
CA ILE A 22 -9.23 13.71 26.43
C ILE A 22 -9.86 13.31 27.78
N ARG A 23 -9.20 12.42 28.53
CA ARG A 23 -9.70 11.90 29.81
C ARG A 23 -10.04 13.00 30.83
N LYS A 24 -9.30 14.11 30.82
CA LYS A 24 -9.53 15.25 31.73
C LYS A 24 -10.87 15.97 31.51
N HIS A 25 -11.43 15.93 30.30
CA HIS A 25 -12.66 16.66 29.96
C HIS A 25 -13.91 15.77 29.94
N ILE A 26 -13.75 14.44 30.03
CA ILE A 26 -14.86 13.49 30.01
C ILE A 26 -15.80 13.68 31.22
N PRO A 27 -15.33 13.76 32.48
CA PRO A 27 -16.24 13.85 33.63
C PRO A 27 -17.15 15.08 33.56
N ALA A 28 -16.58 16.28 33.39
CA ALA A 28 -17.35 17.52 33.30
C ALA A 28 -18.33 17.56 32.11
N TYR A 29 -18.00 16.91 30.99
CA TYR A 29 -18.90 16.79 29.84
C TYR A 29 -20.07 15.84 30.09
N VAL A 30 -19.80 14.70 30.75
CA VAL A 30 -20.81 13.68 31.08
C VAL A 30 -21.73 14.15 32.20
N ASP A 31 -21.18 14.75 33.25
CA ASP A 31 -21.91 15.19 34.43
C ASP A 31 -22.77 16.44 34.15
N CYS A 32 -22.27 17.38 33.33
CA CYS A 32 -23.00 18.59 32.98
C CYS A 32 -22.59 19.14 31.59
N PRO A 33 -23.36 18.85 30.53
CA PRO A 33 -23.00 19.19 29.15
C PRO A 33 -23.31 20.66 28.81
N THR A 34 -22.73 21.60 29.55
CA THR A 34 -22.75 23.04 29.26
C THR A 34 -22.02 23.36 27.95
N VAL A 35 -22.33 24.51 27.34
CA VAL A 35 -21.64 24.97 26.13
C VAL A 35 -20.12 24.98 26.33
N THR A 36 -19.65 25.48 27.48
CA THR A 36 -18.23 25.52 27.84
C THR A 36 -17.60 24.13 27.92
N ASN A 37 -18.25 23.18 28.61
CA ASN A 37 -17.74 21.81 28.75
C ASN A 37 -17.73 21.06 27.41
N LYS A 38 -18.76 21.25 26.58
CA LYS A 38 -18.81 20.74 25.19
C LYS A 38 -17.65 21.30 24.39
N THR A 39 -17.43 22.61 24.40
CA THR A 39 -16.34 23.26 23.65
C THR A 39 -14.97 22.75 24.10
N ALA A 40 -14.73 22.62 25.42
CA ALA A 40 -13.47 22.10 25.94
C ALA A 40 -13.20 20.65 25.51
N PHE A 41 -14.21 19.78 25.59
CA PHE A 41 -14.11 18.38 25.17
C PHE A 41 -13.80 18.26 23.66
N TYR A 42 -14.57 18.94 22.80
CA TYR A 42 -14.34 18.87 21.35
C TYR A 42 -12.98 19.45 20.93
N ARG A 43 -12.50 20.52 21.60
CA ARG A 43 -11.16 21.06 21.39
C ARG A 43 -10.08 20.02 21.72
N SER A 44 -10.18 19.37 22.89
CA SER A 44 -9.23 18.32 23.29
C SER A 44 -9.25 17.12 22.33
N ARG A 45 -10.44 16.66 21.94
CA ARG A 45 -10.61 15.58 20.96
C ARG A 45 -9.97 15.96 19.61
N ARG A 46 -10.20 17.18 19.10
CA ARG A 46 -9.60 17.65 17.85
C ARG A 46 -8.08 17.64 17.92
N LEU A 47 -7.51 18.14 19.01
CA LEU A 47 -6.06 18.18 19.21
C LEU A 47 -5.46 16.77 19.21
N VAL A 48 -6.08 15.83 19.92
CA VAL A 48 -5.60 14.45 19.97
C VAL A 48 -5.72 13.76 18.62
N GLN A 49 -6.83 13.96 17.91
CA GLN A 49 -7.00 13.42 16.55
C GLN A 49 -5.98 14.02 15.57
N GLN A 50 -5.70 15.32 15.68
CA GLN A 50 -4.70 15.99 14.86
C GLN A 50 -3.30 15.41 15.13
N ARG A 51 -2.89 15.32 16.40
CA ARG A 51 -1.60 14.74 16.77
C ARG A 51 -1.48 13.28 16.31
N LEU A 52 -2.56 12.50 16.40
CA LEU A 52 -2.54 11.12 15.92
C LEU A 52 -2.32 11.06 14.40
N ARG A 53 -2.98 11.93 13.63
CA ARG A 53 -2.75 12.05 12.18
C ARG A 53 -1.32 12.44 11.88
N GLU A 54 -0.79 13.50 12.51
CA GLU A 54 0.59 13.95 12.31
C GLU A 54 1.61 12.82 12.55
N ILE A 55 1.43 12.03 13.61
CA ILE A 55 2.32 10.90 13.91
C ILE A 55 2.16 9.77 12.87
N GLN A 56 0.93 9.49 12.43
CA GLN A 56 0.66 8.49 11.39
C GLN A 56 1.27 8.92 10.04
N ASP A 57 1.05 10.16 9.62
CA ASP A 57 1.54 10.71 8.36
C ASP A 57 3.07 10.75 8.34
N ALA A 58 3.71 11.16 9.45
CA ALA A 58 5.16 11.12 9.58
C ALA A 58 5.73 9.70 9.50
N TRP A 59 5.05 8.71 10.07
CA TRP A 59 5.44 7.31 9.95
C TRP A 59 5.26 6.79 8.51
N MET A 60 4.13 7.10 7.88
CA MET A 60 3.84 6.72 6.48
C MET A 60 4.87 7.33 5.52
N THR A 61 5.19 8.61 5.69
CA THR A 61 6.19 9.32 4.88
C THR A 61 7.55 8.64 4.98
N ARG A 62 8.02 8.37 6.20
CA ARG A 62 9.29 7.66 6.41
C ARG A 62 9.29 6.26 5.80
N LYS A 63 8.17 5.53 5.90
CA LYS A 63 8.06 4.20 5.29
C LYS A 63 8.04 4.25 3.77
N ALA A 64 7.44 5.27 3.18
CA ALA A 64 7.48 5.50 1.74
C ALA A 64 8.91 5.81 1.27
N GLU A 65 9.64 6.68 1.95
CA GLU A 65 11.05 6.99 1.67
C GLU A 65 11.94 5.74 1.77
N GLU A 66 11.75 4.91 2.80
CA GLU A 66 12.47 3.65 2.97
C GLU A 66 12.24 2.69 1.79
N ILE A 67 10.97 2.52 1.38
CA ILE A 67 10.61 1.66 0.25
C ILE A 67 11.14 2.21 -1.07
N GLN A 68 11.02 3.53 -1.28
CA GLN A 68 11.54 4.19 -2.47
C GLN A 68 13.06 4.03 -2.57
N GLY A 69 13.79 4.24 -1.47
CA GLY A 69 15.24 4.05 -1.44
C GLY A 69 15.68 2.62 -1.72
N PHE A 70 14.85 1.61 -1.43
CA PHE A 70 15.10 0.24 -1.90
C PHE A 70 14.82 0.07 -3.40
N GLY A 71 13.80 0.76 -3.94
CA GLY A 71 13.52 0.83 -5.37
C GLY A 71 14.69 1.42 -6.15
N ASP A 72 15.21 2.55 -5.70
CA ASP A 72 16.32 3.26 -6.34
C ASP A 72 17.61 2.42 -6.35
N ARG A 73 17.79 1.54 -5.36
CA ARG A 73 18.92 0.59 -5.27
C ARG A 73 18.64 -0.78 -5.91
N ASN A 74 17.49 -0.96 -6.56
CA ASN A 74 17.06 -2.22 -7.15
C ASN A 74 17.00 -3.41 -6.16
N GLU A 75 16.77 -3.13 -4.87
CA GLU A 75 16.77 -4.11 -3.78
C GLU A 75 15.38 -4.74 -3.57
N PHE A 76 14.88 -5.46 -4.58
CA PHE A 76 13.53 -6.05 -4.57
C PHE A 76 13.20 -6.90 -3.33
N LYS A 77 14.18 -7.63 -2.78
CA LYS A 77 13.99 -8.42 -1.54
C LYS A 77 13.65 -7.54 -0.34
N ASN A 78 14.24 -6.35 -0.25
CA ASN A 78 14.02 -5.42 0.84
C ASN A 78 12.72 -4.63 0.65
N ILE A 79 12.37 -4.27 -0.60
CA ILE A 79 11.03 -3.74 -0.94
C ILE A 79 9.94 -4.68 -0.45
N PHE A 80 10.07 -6.00 -0.74
CA PHE A 80 9.10 -7.00 -0.33
C PHE A 80 8.98 -7.12 1.19
N LYS A 81 10.12 -7.14 1.91
CA LYS A 81 10.15 -7.17 3.38
C LYS A 81 9.50 -5.94 4.00
N ALA A 82 9.86 -4.74 3.52
CA ALA A 82 9.34 -3.46 4.03
C ALA A 82 7.84 -3.32 3.78
N THR A 83 7.37 -3.69 2.58
CA THR A 83 5.95 -3.72 2.23
C THR A 83 5.18 -4.66 3.16
N LYS A 84 5.70 -5.87 3.43
CA LYS A 84 5.09 -6.79 4.39
C LYS A 84 5.01 -6.22 5.81
N ALA A 85 6.00 -5.46 6.25
CA ALA A 85 5.97 -4.84 7.59
C ALA A 85 4.84 -3.80 7.71
N VAL A 86 4.56 -3.04 6.65
CA VAL A 86 3.50 -2.03 6.62
C VAL A 86 2.12 -2.69 6.68
N TYR A 87 1.86 -3.67 5.83
CA TYR A 87 0.54 -4.33 5.75
C TYR A 87 0.32 -5.40 6.83
N GLY A 88 1.40 -5.86 7.49
CA GLY A 88 1.36 -6.91 8.49
C GLY A 88 1.38 -8.32 7.89
N PRO A 89 1.13 -9.37 8.70
CA PRO A 89 1.07 -10.74 8.21
C PRO A 89 0.08 -10.85 7.05
N SER A 90 0.56 -11.28 5.87
CA SER A 90 -0.31 -11.66 4.77
C SER A 90 -1.32 -12.68 5.29
N LEU A 91 -2.60 -12.34 5.24
CA LEU A 91 -3.66 -13.34 5.30
C LEU A 91 -3.35 -14.33 4.18
N LYS A 92 -2.97 -15.56 4.53
CA LYS A 92 -2.74 -16.66 3.57
C LYS A 92 -4.05 -17.15 2.96
N GLY A 93 -5.00 -16.25 2.70
CA GLY A 93 -6.11 -16.54 1.81
C GLY A 93 -5.61 -16.34 0.40
N ALA A 94 -5.62 -17.40 -0.42
CA ALA A 94 -5.57 -17.20 -1.86
C ALA A 94 -6.72 -16.24 -2.20
N ALA A 95 -6.40 -15.07 -2.77
CA ALA A 95 -7.42 -14.14 -3.23
C ALA A 95 -8.20 -14.87 -4.34
N PRO A 96 -9.50 -15.15 -4.15
CA PRO A 96 -10.26 -15.88 -5.15
C PRO A 96 -10.29 -15.05 -6.44
N LEU A 97 -9.93 -15.66 -7.57
CA LEU A 97 -10.04 -15.03 -8.89
C LEU A 97 -11.34 -15.43 -9.56
N ILE A 98 -11.87 -14.58 -10.44
CA ILE A 98 -13.04 -14.93 -11.24
C ILE A 98 -12.56 -15.69 -12.49
N SER A 99 -13.22 -16.80 -12.79
CA SER A 99 -13.02 -17.59 -14.01
C SER A 99 -13.30 -16.80 -15.29
N ALA A 100 -12.86 -17.32 -16.44
CA ALA A 100 -13.04 -16.65 -17.74
C ALA A 100 -14.51 -16.40 -18.11
N ASP A 101 -15.41 -17.27 -17.67
CA ASP A 101 -16.86 -17.18 -17.87
C ASP A 101 -17.57 -16.24 -16.87
N GLY A 102 -16.85 -15.66 -15.91
CA GLY A 102 -17.38 -14.70 -14.96
C GLY A 102 -18.18 -15.29 -13.79
N ARG A 103 -18.36 -16.61 -13.72
CA ARG A 103 -19.36 -17.25 -12.83
C ARG A 103 -18.77 -17.94 -11.61
N THR A 104 -17.50 -18.32 -11.65
CA THR A 104 -16.87 -19.17 -10.63
C THR A 104 -15.72 -18.44 -9.95
N LEU A 105 -15.64 -18.57 -8.63
CA LEU A 105 -14.49 -18.11 -7.85
C LEU A 105 -13.45 -19.23 -7.75
N LEU A 106 -12.30 -19.00 -8.37
CA LEU A 106 -11.13 -19.86 -8.35
C LEU A 106 -10.36 -19.62 -7.05
N THR A 107 -10.43 -20.57 -6.12
CA THR A 107 -9.74 -20.53 -4.83
C THR A 107 -8.50 -21.43 -4.81
N GLU A 108 -8.43 -22.39 -5.72
CA GLU A 108 -7.29 -23.29 -5.86
C GLU A 108 -6.13 -22.62 -6.61
N LYS A 109 -4.90 -22.80 -6.11
CA LYS A 109 -3.69 -22.20 -6.67
C LYS A 109 -3.44 -22.60 -8.13
N THR A 110 -3.70 -23.85 -8.48
CA THR A 110 -3.55 -24.38 -9.85
C THR A 110 -4.50 -23.70 -10.81
N GLN A 111 -5.77 -23.59 -10.44
CA GLN A 111 -6.81 -22.94 -11.25
C GLN A 111 -6.52 -21.44 -11.43
N ILE A 112 -6.05 -20.77 -10.37
CA ILE A 112 -5.59 -19.38 -10.41
C ILE A 112 -4.45 -19.20 -11.44
N LEU A 113 -3.43 -20.06 -11.41
CA LEU A 113 -2.29 -19.98 -12.34
C LEU A 113 -2.68 -20.26 -13.80
N THR A 114 -3.58 -21.21 -14.03
CA THR A 114 -4.13 -21.47 -15.36
C THR A 114 -4.89 -20.23 -15.88
N ARG A 115 -5.74 -19.62 -15.05
CA ARG A 115 -6.49 -18.42 -15.43
C ARG A 115 -5.59 -17.23 -15.75
N TRP A 116 -4.50 -17.04 -15.00
CA TRP A 116 -3.48 -16.04 -15.32
C TRP A 116 -2.85 -16.29 -16.68
N THR A 117 -2.53 -17.55 -16.98
CA THR A 117 -1.93 -17.94 -18.26
C THR A 117 -2.88 -17.65 -19.42
N GLU A 118 -4.16 -18.00 -19.30
CA GLU A 118 -5.19 -17.67 -20.29
C GLU A 118 -5.29 -16.16 -20.52
N HIS A 119 -5.32 -15.37 -19.44
CA HIS A 119 -5.45 -13.91 -19.55
C HIS A 119 -4.23 -13.28 -20.24
N VAL A 120 -3.01 -13.66 -19.83
CA VAL A 120 -1.77 -13.17 -20.45
C VAL A 120 -1.71 -13.56 -21.92
N GLN A 121 -2.10 -14.80 -22.27
CA GLN A 121 -2.16 -15.21 -23.66
C GLN A 121 -3.21 -14.42 -24.45
N SER A 122 -4.39 -14.19 -23.89
CA SER A 122 -5.42 -13.40 -24.55
C SER A 122 -5.00 -11.95 -24.78
N VAL A 123 -4.22 -11.36 -23.87
CA VAL A 123 -3.77 -9.97 -23.99
C VAL A 123 -2.56 -9.84 -24.93
N LEU A 124 -1.58 -10.74 -24.80
CA LEU A 124 -0.30 -10.63 -25.52
C LEU A 124 -0.24 -11.39 -26.84
N LYS A 125 -1.02 -12.48 -26.99
CA LYS A 125 -1.05 -13.29 -28.23
C LYS A 125 -2.21 -12.91 -29.15
N GLN A 126 -2.92 -11.83 -28.86
CA GLN A 126 -3.92 -11.33 -29.79
C GLN A 126 -3.20 -10.83 -31.04
N SER A 127 -3.37 -11.57 -32.14
CA SER A 127 -2.78 -11.24 -33.43
C SER A 127 -3.17 -9.82 -33.80
N SER A 128 -2.23 -8.89 -33.73
CA SER A 128 -2.46 -7.52 -34.15
C SER A 128 -2.22 -7.47 -35.65
N THR A 129 -3.25 -7.15 -36.44
CA THR A 129 -3.09 -6.84 -37.87
C THR A 129 -2.45 -5.47 -37.98
N ILE A 130 -1.15 -5.39 -37.72
CA ILE A 130 -0.36 -4.20 -37.93
C ILE A 130 -0.17 -4.07 -39.44
N SER A 131 -0.52 -2.91 -40.01
CA SER A 131 -0.35 -2.64 -41.44
C SER A 131 1.13 -2.41 -41.75
N ASP A 132 1.62 -2.97 -42.86
CA ASP A 132 2.99 -2.75 -43.34
C ASP A 132 3.32 -1.25 -43.48
N ALA A 133 2.36 -0.44 -43.93
CA ALA A 133 2.50 1.01 -44.01
C ALA A 133 2.67 1.70 -42.64
N ALA A 134 2.21 1.09 -41.55
CA ALA A 134 2.46 1.57 -40.20
C ALA A 134 3.85 1.16 -39.70
N ILE A 135 4.34 -0.02 -40.11
CA ILE A 135 5.70 -0.49 -39.82
C ILE A 135 6.72 0.38 -40.56
N ASP A 136 6.49 0.68 -41.84
CA ASP A 136 7.36 1.55 -42.66
C ASP A 136 7.46 2.99 -42.15
N ARG A 137 6.51 3.41 -41.29
CA ARG A 137 6.50 4.74 -40.66
C ARG A 137 7.18 4.77 -39.29
N LEU A 138 7.59 3.63 -38.73
CA LEU A 138 8.30 3.59 -37.45
C LEU A 138 9.73 4.10 -37.65
N PRO A 139 10.18 5.08 -36.85
CA PRO A 139 11.56 5.54 -36.92
C PRO A 139 12.50 4.41 -36.49
N GLU A 140 13.51 4.16 -37.31
CA GLU A 140 14.56 3.20 -36.96
C GLU A 140 15.41 3.82 -35.83
N VAL A 141 15.36 3.19 -34.66
CA VAL A 141 16.19 3.57 -33.51
C VAL A 141 17.50 2.79 -33.62
N GLU A 142 18.61 3.48 -33.36
CA GLU A 142 19.95 2.88 -33.39
C GLU A 142 20.02 1.66 -32.47
N ILE A 143 20.61 0.57 -32.98
CA ILE A 143 20.70 -0.71 -32.28
C ILE A 143 21.52 -0.51 -31.00
N ASN A 144 20.91 -0.80 -29.85
CA ASN A 144 21.59 -0.65 -28.56
C ASN A 144 22.54 -1.82 -28.30
N ALA A 145 23.81 -1.67 -28.72
CA ALA A 145 24.87 -2.65 -28.52
C ALA A 145 25.25 -2.87 -27.04
N ASP A 146 24.84 -1.99 -26.11
CA ASP A 146 25.11 -2.18 -24.68
C ASP A 146 24.39 -3.42 -24.11
N LEU A 147 23.31 -3.87 -24.77
CA LEU A 147 22.57 -5.09 -24.37
C LEU A 147 23.28 -6.38 -24.78
N ASP A 148 24.21 -6.32 -25.73
CA ASP A 148 25.03 -7.47 -26.16
C ASP A 148 26.29 -7.62 -25.30
N LEU A 149 26.59 -6.62 -24.46
CA LEU A 149 27.72 -6.71 -23.54
C LEU A 149 27.38 -7.64 -22.37
N PRO A 150 28.26 -8.59 -22.04
CA PRO A 150 28.08 -9.39 -20.84
C PRO A 150 28.10 -8.49 -19.60
N PRO A 151 27.28 -8.77 -18.56
CA PRO A 151 27.29 -7.98 -17.35
C PRO A 151 28.69 -7.98 -16.73
N SER A 152 29.27 -6.79 -16.55
CA SER A 152 30.53 -6.62 -15.82
C SER A 152 30.29 -6.78 -14.31
N LEU A 153 31.25 -7.43 -13.63
CA LEU A 153 31.27 -7.65 -12.18
C LEU A 153 31.55 -6.36 -11.39
#